data_AF-A0A7V2FY51-F1
#
_entry.id   AF-A0A7V2FY51-F1
#
_cell.length_a   1.000
_cell.length_b   1.000
_cell.length_c   1.000
_cell.angle_alpha   90.00
_cell.angle_beta   90.00
_cell.angle_gamma   90.00
#
_symmetry.space_group_name_H-M   'P 1'
#
loop_
_entity.id
_entity.type
_entity.pdbx_description
1 polymer ?
#
loop_
_entity_poly.entity_id
_entity_poly.type
_entity_poly.pdbx_seq_one_letter_code
_entity_poly.pdbx_strand_id
1 'polypeptide(L)'
;MTLPPPDPSEGADIDAILGVQASPQREARNRASDIPLQGNPRHVRRPSRRLFVNALRAKSAAEALAGLPADGETWHCLMTGDFDSFDLVPAMLDHARPAVIEDLHLASLGFNHANARRLVELMDAGLVRRCTMIVSLYYEADPKEADTCYTLARELPARGGWYCATRSHAKVIAARFTDGRCFVIESSANLRTCRNLEQFAITQDRGLFDFHREWMESVHEHEARRTSRD
;
A
#
# COMPACT_ATOMS: atom_id res chain seq x y z
N MET A 1 -38.47 31.25 5.48
CA MET A 1 -38.13 30.94 6.88
C MET A 1 -36.96 29.98 6.84
N THR A 2 -35.74 30.51 6.89
CA THR A 2 -34.49 29.75 6.84
C THR A 2 -34.16 29.25 8.24
N LEU A 3 -34.01 27.94 8.41
CA LEU A 3 -33.55 27.36 9.68
C LEU A 3 -32.13 27.87 9.99
N PRO A 4 -31.82 28.18 11.26
CA PRO A 4 -30.45 28.51 11.65
C PRO A 4 -29.52 27.32 11.38
N PRO A 5 -28.23 27.56 11.10
CA PRO A 5 -27.26 26.48 11.01
C PRO A 5 -27.18 25.73 12.35
N PRO A 6 -26.99 24.40 12.34
CA PRO A 6 -26.89 23.63 13.57
C PRO A 6 -25.70 24.11 14.41
N ASP A 7 -25.90 24.14 15.72
CA ASP A 7 -24.87 24.51 16.68
C ASP A 7 -23.70 23.49 16.61
N PRO A 8 -22.45 23.92 16.36
CA PRO A 8 -21.31 23.02 16.29
C PRO A 8 -21.01 22.29 17.61
N SER A 9 -21.66 22.66 18.73
CA SER A 9 -21.55 21.98 20.02
C SER A 9 -22.48 20.76 20.18
N GLU A 10 -23.49 20.56 19.33
CA GLU A 10 -24.45 19.45 19.47
C GLU A 10 -23.90 18.08 19.03
N GLY A 11 -22.72 18.03 18.41
CA GLY A 11 -22.05 16.78 18.04
C GLY A 11 -21.05 16.25 19.09
N ALA A 12 -20.81 17.00 20.17
CA ALA A 12 -19.66 16.75 21.05
C ALA A 12 -19.94 15.86 22.27
N ASP A 13 -21.18 15.45 22.54
CA ASP A 13 -21.53 14.83 23.83
C ASP A 13 -22.26 13.48 23.75
N ILE A 14 -22.43 12.89 22.56
CA ILE A 14 -23.01 11.54 22.48
C ILE A 14 -22.06 10.47 23.04
N ASP A 15 -20.76 10.58 22.74
CA ASP A 15 -19.76 9.59 23.16
C ASP A 15 -19.53 9.59 24.68
N ALA A 16 -19.61 10.77 25.31
CA ALA A 16 -19.45 10.91 26.76
C ALA A 16 -20.72 10.48 27.52
N ILE A 17 -21.92 10.78 26.99
CA ILE A 17 -23.19 10.28 27.51
C ILE A 17 -23.28 8.74 27.44
N LEU A 18 -22.69 8.13 26.40
CA LEU A 18 -22.67 6.68 26.21
C LEU A 18 -21.53 5.97 26.96
N GLY A 19 -20.68 6.70 27.69
CA GLY A 19 -19.55 6.11 28.42
C GLY A 19 -18.52 5.43 27.52
N VAL A 20 -18.43 5.84 26.25
CA VAL A 20 -17.50 5.27 25.28
C VAL A 20 -16.08 5.72 25.66
N GLN A 21 -15.29 4.79 26.19
CA GLN A 21 -13.85 4.99 26.31
C GLN A 21 -13.29 5.30 24.91
N ALA A 22 -12.38 6.27 24.81
CA ALA A 22 -11.87 6.73 23.52
C ALA A 22 -11.47 5.54 22.63
N SER A 23 -12.00 5.47 21.41
CA SER A 23 -11.69 4.35 20.53
C SER A 23 -10.18 4.31 20.23
N PRO A 24 -9.57 3.13 20.08
CA PRO A 24 -8.16 3.01 19.72
C PRO A 24 -7.76 3.84 18.50
N GLN A 25 -8.65 3.97 17.51
CA GLN A 25 -8.42 4.82 16.34
C GLN A 25 -8.46 6.32 16.68
N ARG A 26 -9.29 6.75 17.65
CA ARG A 26 -9.32 8.14 18.15
C ARG A 26 -8.03 8.47 18.90
N GLU A 27 -7.50 7.53 19.69
CA GLU A 27 -6.19 7.69 20.35
C GLU A 27 -5.03 7.72 19.34
N ALA A 28 -5.07 6.88 18.30
CA ALA A 28 -4.11 6.92 17.21
C ALA A 28 -4.11 8.27 16.48
N ARG A 29 -5.29 8.89 16.31
CA ARG A 29 -5.41 10.24 15.75
C ARG A 29 -4.74 11.31 16.61
N ASN A 30 -4.78 11.16 17.94
CA ASN A 30 -4.18 12.11 18.86
C ASN A 30 -2.66 11.94 18.99
N ARG A 31 -2.13 10.74 18.71
CA ARG A 31 -0.69 10.44 18.64
C ARG A 31 -0.05 10.89 17.32
N ALA A 32 -0.84 11.42 16.39
CA ALA A 32 -0.41 11.85 15.07
C ALA A 32 0.66 12.96 15.14
N SER A 33 1.89 12.63 14.77
CA SER A 33 2.94 13.61 14.48
C SER A 33 3.03 13.91 12.97
N ASP A 34 3.92 14.84 12.60
CA ASP A 34 4.26 15.14 11.21
C ASP A 34 4.89 13.93 10.51
N ILE A 35 4.63 13.80 9.20
CA ILE A 35 5.20 12.74 8.37
C ILE A 35 6.58 13.21 7.88
N PRO A 36 7.67 12.50 8.25
CA PRO A 36 9.04 12.94 8.05
C PRO A 36 9.54 12.57 6.64
N LEU A 37 9.10 13.32 5.64
CA LEU A 37 9.60 13.16 4.26
C LEU A 37 10.96 13.86 4.11
N GLN A 38 11.97 13.12 3.64
CA GLN A 38 13.26 13.67 3.25
C GLN A 38 13.37 13.78 1.72
N GLY A 39 14.19 14.72 1.24
CA GLY A 39 14.45 14.91 -0.19
C GLY A 39 13.38 15.72 -0.92
N ASN A 40 13.44 15.70 -2.25
CA ASN A 40 12.47 16.38 -3.10
C ASN A 40 11.21 15.50 -3.25
N PRO A 41 10.03 15.91 -2.76
CA PRO A 41 8.81 15.10 -2.81
C PRO A 41 8.19 15.00 -4.21
N ARG A 42 8.92 15.46 -5.24
CA ARG A 42 8.45 15.50 -6.62
C ARG A 42 9.40 14.73 -7.53
N HIS A 43 8.92 13.60 -8.04
CA HIS A 43 9.46 12.95 -9.23
C HIS A 43 8.85 13.58 -10.50
N VAL A 44 9.68 13.93 -11.48
CA VAL A 44 9.24 14.47 -12.78
C VAL A 44 9.81 13.63 -13.90
N ARG A 45 8.93 13.13 -14.77
CA ARG A 45 9.31 12.48 -16.02
C ARG A 45 8.41 12.93 -17.16
N ARG A 46 8.94 12.94 -18.39
CA ARG A 46 8.13 13.01 -19.60
C ARG A 46 7.82 11.58 -20.04
N PRO A 47 6.55 11.16 -20.05
CA PRO A 47 6.22 9.77 -20.39
C PRO A 47 6.51 9.47 -21.84
N SER A 48 7.15 8.32 -22.08
CA SER A 48 7.49 7.82 -23.42
C SER A 48 6.25 7.30 -24.15
N ARG A 49 5.34 6.63 -23.41
CA ARG A 49 4.10 6.06 -23.95
C ARG A 49 3.04 5.96 -22.85
N ARG A 50 1.77 6.15 -23.20
CA ARG A 50 0.61 5.94 -22.32
C ARG A 50 -0.44 5.10 -23.03
N LEU A 51 -0.96 4.08 -22.35
CA LEU A 51 -2.11 3.28 -22.81
C LEU A 51 -3.22 3.32 -21.77
N PHE A 52 -4.47 3.21 -22.24
CA PHE A 52 -5.66 3.12 -21.41
C PHE A 52 -6.29 1.75 -21.63
N VAL A 53 -6.37 0.97 -20.55
CA VAL A 53 -6.85 -0.41 -20.56
C VAL A 53 -8.15 -0.48 -19.79
N ASN A 54 -9.21 -0.90 -20.48
CA ASN A 54 -10.48 -1.19 -19.83
C ASN A 54 -10.51 -2.67 -19.41
N ALA A 55 -10.16 -2.95 -18.16
CA ALA A 55 -10.14 -4.30 -17.58
C ALA A 55 -11.39 -4.59 -16.72
N LEU A 56 -12.52 -3.89 -16.93
CA LEU A 56 -13.75 -4.09 -16.16
C LEU A 56 -14.38 -5.49 -16.29
N ARG A 57 -13.96 -6.26 -17.31
CA ARG A 57 -14.41 -7.64 -17.53
C ARG A 57 -13.37 -8.68 -17.10
N ALA A 58 -12.17 -8.26 -16.69
CA ALA A 58 -11.12 -9.18 -16.27
C ALA A 58 -11.55 -9.89 -15.00
N LYS A 59 -11.36 -11.21 -14.96
CA LYS A 59 -11.68 -12.07 -13.81
C LYS A 59 -10.49 -12.38 -12.93
N SER A 60 -9.31 -11.90 -13.31
CA SER A 60 -8.09 -12.00 -12.52
C SER A 60 -7.15 -10.84 -12.80
N ALA A 61 -6.21 -10.60 -11.88
CA ALA A 61 -5.12 -9.65 -12.08
C ALA A 61 -4.23 -10.01 -13.30
N ALA A 62 -4.03 -11.31 -13.57
CA ALA A 62 -3.24 -11.76 -14.71
C ALA A 62 -3.89 -11.39 -16.05
N GLU A 63 -5.21 -11.56 -16.15
CA GLU A 63 -6.01 -11.08 -17.30
C GLU A 63 -6.01 -9.56 -17.41
N ALA A 64 -6.10 -8.85 -16.28
CA ALA A 64 -6.11 -7.38 -16.27
C ALA A 64 -4.77 -6.77 -16.71
N LEU A 65 -3.64 -7.40 -16.35
CA LEU A 65 -2.32 -6.95 -16.77
C LEU A 65 -1.97 -7.38 -18.20
N ALA A 66 -2.40 -8.55 -18.68
CA ALA A 66 -2.16 -9.05 -20.04
C ALA A 66 -0.70 -8.92 -20.55
N GLY A 67 0.27 -8.78 -19.65
CA GLY A 67 1.66 -8.44 -19.92
C GLY A 67 2.22 -7.44 -18.89
N LEU A 68 3.35 -6.80 -19.22
CA LEU A 68 3.96 -5.72 -18.44
C LEU A 68 4.29 -4.54 -19.35
N PRO A 69 4.19 -3.28 -18.87
CA PRO A 69 4.53 -2.11 -19.67
C PRO A 69 6.01 -2.14 -20.10
N ALA A 70 6.31 -1.59 -21.28
CA ALA A 70 7.68 -1.39 -21.71
C ALA A 70 8.37 -0.24 -20.95
N ASP A 71 9.69 -0.08 -21.14
CA ASP A 71 10.44 0.96 -20.44
C ASP A 71 9.87 2.37 -20.68
N GLY A 72 9.55 3.03 -19.57
CA GLY A 72 8.95 4.34 -19.53
C GLY A 72 7.49 4.43 -19.97
N GLU A 73 6.83 3.30 -20.25
CA GLU A 73 5.41 3.20 -20.55
C GLU A 73 4.57 3.15 -19.27
N THR A 74 3.40 3.81 -19.31
CA THR A 74 2.38 3.74 -18.27
C THR A 74 1.09 3.20 -18.84
N TRP A 75 0.51 2.19 -18.19
CA TRP A 75 -0.84 1.72 -18.48
C TRP A 75 -1.79 2.20 -17.38
N HIS A 76 -2.88 2.84 -17.78
CA HIS A 76 -3.97 3.25 -16.90
C HIS A 76 -5.11 2.24 -17.01
N CYS A 77 -5.45 1.60 -15.90
CA CYS A 77 -6.35 0.46 -15.87
C CYS A 77 -7.55 0.73 -14.95
N LEU A 78 -8.73 0.32 -15.41
CA LEU A 78 -9.93 0.21 -14.56
C LEU A 78 -10.11 -1.25 -14.14
N MET A 79 -10.40 -1.49 -12.86
CA MET A 79 -10.69 -2.81 -12.31
C MET A 79 -11.98 -2.80 -11.49
N THR A 80 -12.58 -3.98 -11.35
CA THR A 80 -13.66 -4.25 -10.40
C THR A 80 -13.10 -5.07 -9.24
N GLY A 81 -13.91 -5.24 -8.19
CA GLY A 81 -13.58 -6.14 -7.08
C GLY A 81 -13.60 -7.63 -7.37
N ASP A 82 -13.35 -8.04 -8.62
CA ASP A 82 -13.19 -9.45 -9.01
C ASP A 82 -11.85 -10.03 -8.52
N PHE A 83 -10.85 -9.18 -8.21
CA PHE A 83 -9.57 -9.57 -7.60
C PHE A 83 -9.06 -8.49 -6.62
N ASP A 84 -8.15 -8.87 -5.72
CA ASP A 84 -7.52 -7.96 -4.76
C ASP A 84 -6.36 -7.22 -5.43
N SER A 85 -6.07 -5.97 -5.05
CA SER A 85 -4.87 -5.29 -5.61
C SER A 85 -3.56 -6.02 -5.31
N PHE A 86 -3.52 -6.85 -4.24
CA PHE A 86 -2.36 -7.70 -3.99
C PHE A 86 -2.18 -8.78 -5.07
N ASP A 87 -3.22 -9.21 -5.77
CA ASP A 87 -3.13 -10.16 -6.88
C ASP A 87 -2.32 -9.62 -8.07
N LEU A 88 -2.09 -8.30 -8.14
CA LEU A 88 -1.19 -7.71 -9.11
C LEU A 88 0.27 -8.15 -8.90
N VAL A 89 0.69 -8.46 -7.66
CA VAL A 89 2.05 -8.95 -7.36
C VAL A 89 2.32 -10.32 -8.00
N PRO A 90 1.52 -11.40 -7.75
CA PRO A 90 1.71 -12.67 -8.43
C PRO A 90 1.49 -12.56 -9.94
N ALA A 91 0.57 -11.70 -10.42
CA ALA A 91 0.40 -11.48 -11.85
C ALA A 91 1.65 -10.86 -12.51
N MET A 92 2.32 -9.91 -11.83
CA MET A 92 3.60 -9.37 -12.30
C MET A 92 4.70 -10.44 -12.31
N LEU A 93 4.78 -11.28 -11.28
CA LEU A 93 5.73 -12.40 -11.23
C LEU A 93 5.53 -13.36 -12.40
N ASP A 94 4.29 -13.70 -12.73
CA ASP A 94 3.97 -14.61 -13.83
C ASP A 94 4.40 -14.04 -15.19
N HIS A 95 4.13 -12.76 -15.45
CA HIS A 95 4.52 -12.09 -16.69
C HIS A 95 6.03 -11.78 -16.77
N ALA A 96 6.75 -11.78 -15.65
CA ALA A 96 8.18 -11.47 -15.59
C ALA A 96 9.10 -12.71 -15.61
N ARG A 97 8.55 -13.94 -15.58
CA ARG A 97 9.35 -15.17 -15.52
C ARG A 97 10.46 -15.20 -16.58
N PRO A 98 11.66 -15.73 -16.25
CA PRO A 98 12.04 -16.34 -14.97
C PRO A 98 12.47 -15.34 -13.89
N ALA A 99 12.41 -14.02 -14.15
CA ALA A 99 12.77 -13.03 -13.15
C ALA A 99 11.81 -13.07 -11.96
N VAL A 100 12.35 -12.83 -10.77
CA VAL A 100 11.60 -12.74 -9.51
C VAL A 100 11.73 -11.33 -8.93
N ILE A 101 10.92 -11.00 -7.94
CA ILE A 101 11.01 -9.70 -7.28
C ILE A 101 12.17 -9.74 -6.29
N GLU A 102 13.19 -8.93 -6.54
CA GLU A 102 14.34 -8.78 -5.66
C GLU A 102 14.01 -7.88 -4.46
N ASP A 103 13.24 -6.82 -4.70
CA ASP A 103 12.90 -5.83 -3.69
C ASP A 103 11.48 -5.29 -3.91
N LEU A 104 10.59 -5.54 -2.95
CA LEU A 104 9.19 -5.15 -2.97
C LEU A 104 8.92 -4.12 -1.88
N HIS A 105 8.36 -2.97 -2.26
CA HIS A 105 7.93 -1.92 -1.34
C HIS A 105 6.42 -1.72 -1.48
N LEU A 106 5.71 -1.90 -0.38
CA LEU A 106 4.26 -1.79 -0.32
C LEU A 106 3.85 -0.62 0.58
N ALA A 107 2.88 0.17 0.12
CA ALA A 107 2.12 1.05 0.99
C ALA A 107 0.63 0.80 0.77
N SER A 108 -0.15 0.68 1.83
CA SER A 108 -1.60 0.56 1.74
C SER A 108 -2.27 1.13 2.98
N LEU A 109 -3.58 1.41 2.94
CA LEU A 109 -4.30 1.69 4.19
C LEU A 109 -4.27 0.45 5.09
N GLY A 110 -4.50 -0.73 4.52
CA GLY A 110 -4.53 -1.98 5.25
C GLY A 110 -4.34 -3.18 4.35
N PHE A 111 -4.07 -4.31 4.98
CA PHE A 111 -3.86 -5.62 4.37
C PHE A 111 -4.87 -6.61 4.97
N ASN A 112 -5.16 -7.72 4.31
CA ASN A 112 -5.96 -8.78 4.94
C ASN A 112 -5.06 -9.98 5.30
N HIS A 113 -5.50 -10.78 6.26
CA HIS A 113 -4.74 -11.94 6.75
C HIS A 113 -4.46 -12.98 5.64
N ALA A 114 -5.38 -13.18 4.70
CA ALA A 114 -5.18 -14.10 3.57
C ALA A 114 -4.01 -13.67 2.68
N ASN A 115 -3.95 -12.38 2.32
CA ASN A 115 -2.86 -11.80 1.54
C ASN A 115 -1.55 -11.76 2.34
N ALA A 116 -1.61 -11.57 3.67
CA ALA A 116 -0.43 -11.68 4.55
C ALA A 116 0.23 -13.05 4.44
N ARG A 117 -0.57 -14.12 4.54
CA ARG A 117 -0.06 -15.49 4.37
C ARG A 117 0.50 -15.71 2.97
N ARG A 118 -0.22 -15.26 1.94
CA ARG A 118 0.22 -15.41 0.55
C ARG A 118 1.53 -14.65 0.27
N LEU A 119 1.74 -13.48 0.87
CA LEU A 119 3.01 -12.76 0.79
C LEU A 119 4.14 -13.58 1.41
N VAL A 120 3.92 -14.15 2.60
CA VAL A 120 4.91 -15.01 3.26
C VAL A 120 5.25 -16.23 2.40
N GLU A 121 4.25 -16.89 1.80
CA GLU A 121 4.44 -18.02 0.88
C GLU A 121 5.28 -17.63 -0.34
N LEU A 122 5.03 -16.45 -0.93
CA LEU A 122 5.84 -15.92 -2.04
C LEU A 122 7.30 -15.66 -1.62
N MET A 123 7.51 -15.20 -0.40
CA MET A 123 8.86 -14.98 0.13
C MET A 123 9.59 -16.29 0.43
N ASP A 124 8.90 -17.26 1.05
CA ASP A 124 9.45 -18.59 1.34
C ASP A 124 9.78 -19.36 0.05
N ALA A 125 9.02 -19.15 -1.02
CA ALA A 125 9.30 -19.69 -2.35
C ALA A 125 10.46 -18.96 -3.08
N GLY A 126 11.01 -17.89 -2.52
CA GLY A 126 12.05 -17.07 -3.15
C GLY A 126 11.57 -16.24 -4.33
N LEU A 127 10.25 -16.13 -4.55
CA LEU A 127 9.64 -15.29 -5.60
C LEU A 127 9.64 -13.81 -5.22
N VAL A 128 9.66 -13.51 -3.92
CA VAL A 128 9.88 -12.17 -3.37
C VAL A 128 11.02 -12.25 -2.36
N ARG A 129 12.20 -11.70 -2.69
CA ARG A 129 13.39 -11.86 -1.83
C ARG A 129 13.35 -10.96 -0.60
N ARG A 130 12.79 -9.76 -0.74
CA ARG A 130 12.63 -8.77 0.33
C ARG A 130 11.32 -8.03 0.14
N CYS A 131 10.60 -7.79 1.23
CA CYS A 131 9.39 -6.98 1.22
C CYS A 131 9.37 -6.00 2.40
N THR A 132 9.13 -4.73 2.10
CA THR A 132 8.88 -3.68 3.10
C THR A 132 7.43 -3.23 2.99
N MET A 133 6.83 -2.83 4.11
CA MET A 133 5.43 -2.44 4.11
C MET A 133 5.15 -1.27 5.05
N ILE A 134 4.50 -0.25 4.50
CA ILE A 134 3.81 0.79 5.26
C ILE A 134 2.31 0.51 5.28
N VAL A 135 1.70 0.51 6.46
CA VAL A 135 0.25 0.52 6.64
C VAL A 135 -0.22 1.78 7.37
N SER A 136 -1.53 2.01 7.35
CA SER A 136 -2.12 3.09 8.14
C SER A 136 -2.04 2.80 9.64
N LEU A 137 -1.63 3.80 10.42
CA LEU A 137 -1.69 3.76 11.88
C LEU A 137 -3.12 3.49 12.40
N TYR A 138 -4.14 3.93 11.66
CA TYR A 138 -5.54 3.66 12.03
C TYR A 138 -5.94 2.20 11.79
N TYR A 139 -5.34 1.57 10.78
CA TYR A 139 -5.53 0.15 10.50
C TYR A 139 -4.83 -0.70 11.58
N GLU A 140 -3.60 -0.36 11.96
CA GLU A 140 -2.89 -1.04 13.05
C GLU A 140 -3.61 -0.88 14.40
N ALA A 141 -4.22 0.29 14.64
CA ALA A 141 -4.98 0.54 15.86
C ALA A 141 -6.31 -0.22 15.94
N ASP A 142 -6.80 -0.85 14.86
CA ASP A 142 -8.04 -1.63 14.88
C ASP A 142 -7.78 -3.01 15.51
N PRO A 143 -8.41 -3.36 16.65
CA PRO A 143 -8.22 -4.66 17.29
C PRO A 143 -8.57 -5.86 16.39
N LYS A 144 -9.46 -5.67 15.39
CA LYS A 144 -9.83 -6.72 14.44
C LYS A 144 -8.69 -7.07 13.47
N GLU A 145 -7.77 -6.14 13.26
CA GLU A 145 -6.67 -6.28 12.31
C GLU A 145 -5.34 -6.62 13.02
N ALA A 146 -5.35 -6.70 14.35
CA ALA A 146 -4.15 -6.91 15.18
C ALA A 146 -3.38 -8.19 14.83
N ASP A 147 -4.08 -9.29 14.54
CA ASP A 147 -3.44 -10.56 14.13
C ASP A 147 -2.69 -10.44 12.80
N THR A 148 -3.29 -9.75 11.82
CA THR A 148 -2.64 -9.45 10.54
C THR A 148 -1.42 -8.56 10.73
N CYS A 149 -1.55 -7.50 11.54
CA CYS A 149 -0.46 -6.57 11.83
C CYS A 149 0.70 -7.27 12.55
N TYR A 150 0.40 -8.08 13.56
CA TYR A 150 1.40 -8.87 14.28
C TYR A 150 2.12 -9.86 13.35
N THR A 151 1.37 -10.53 12.48
CA THR A 151 1.96 -11.44 11.47
C THR A 151 2.93 -10.68 10.56
N LEU A 152 2.52 -9.54 10.00
CA LEU A 152 3.40 -8.73 9.12
C LEU A 152 4.62 -8.19 9.87
N ALA A 153 4.42 -7.67 11.08
CA ALA A 153 5.49 -7.15 11.95
C ALA A 153 6.52 -8.22 12.33
N ARG A 154 6.12 -9.49 12.41
CA ARG A 154 7.03 -10.62 12.67
C ARG A 154 7.69 -11.15 11.41
N GLU A 155 6.89 -11.42 10.37
CA GLU A 155 7.33 -12.22 9.22
C GLU A 155 8.18 -11.41 8.23
N LEU A 156 7.93 -10.10 8.07
CA LEU A 156 8.72 -9.27 7.15
C LEU A 156 10.16 -9.06 7.63
N PRO A 157 10.42 -8.66 8.90
CA PRO A 157 11.80 -8.53 9.40
C PRO A 157 12.56 -9.86 9.42
N ALA A 158 11.88 -10.98 9.70
CA ALA A 158 12.49 -12.31 9.68
C ALA A 158 13.06 -12.70 8.30
N ARG A 159 12.64 -12.00 7.24
CA ARG A 159 13.08 -12.21 5.84
C ARG A 159 13.77 -10.97 5.25
N GLY A 160 14.38 -10.15 6.10
CA GLY A 160 15.18 -8.98 5.67
C GLY A 160 14.38 -7.76 5.23
N GLY A 161 13.07 -7.79 5.41
CA GLY A 161 12.15 -6.68 5.19
C GLY A 161 11.93 -5.83 6.45
N TRP A 162 10.86 -5.03 6.42
CA TRP A 162 10.36 -4.33 7.60
C TRP A 162 8.87 -4.03 7.47
N TYR A 163 8.24 -3.80 8.62
CA TYR A 163 6.85 -3.36 8.74
C TYR A 163 6.83 -2.02 9.49
N CYS A 164 6.02 -1.08 9.03
CA CYS A 164 5.86 0.23 9.64
C CYS A 164 4.40 0.66 9.57
N ALA A 165 3.82 1.07 10.70
CA ALA A 165 2.55 1.75 10.73
C ALA A 165 2.77 3.24 10.92
N THR A 166 2.20 4.07 10.05
CA THR A 166 2.24 5.54 10.18
C THR A 166 1.02 6.15 9.52
N ARG A 167 0.91 7.49 9.49
CA ARG A 167 -0.18 8.20 8.82
C ARG A 167 -0.03 8.14 7.30
N SER A 168 -0.35 6.99 6.72
CA SER A 168 -0.36 6.79 5.28
C SER A 168 -1.76 6.44 4.78
N HIS A 169 -2.13 7.02 3.64
CA HIS A 169 -3.30 6.63 2.85
C HIS A 169 -2.90 6.22 1.42
N ALA A 170 -1.60 6.11 1.16
CA ALA A 170 -1.07 5.70 -0.12
C ALA A 170 -1.47 4.26 -0.43
N LYS A 171 -1.63 3.94 -1.71
CA LYS A 171 -1.70 2.56 -2.21
C LYS A 171 -0.70 2.42 -3.34
N VAL A 172 0.43 1.80 -3.02
CA VAL A 172 1.60 1.70 -3.90
C VAL A 172 2.15 0.30 -3.82
N ILE A 173 2.47 -0.27 -4.98
CA ILE A 173 3.32 -1.46 -5.13
C ILE A 173 4.52 -1.02 -5.97
N ALA A 174 5.71 -0.97 -5.38
CA ALA A 174 6.94 -0.68 -6.12
C ALA A 174 7.85 -1.91 -6.07
N ALA A 175 8.14 -2.50 -7.22
CA ALA A 175 8.85 -3.77 -7.33
C ALA A 175 10.05 -3.63 -8.27
N ARG A 176 11.23 -4.03 -7.78
CA ARG A 176 12.44 -4.22 -8.58
C ARG A 176 12.68 -5.71 -8.79
N PHE A 177 12.78 -6.12 -10.03
CA PHE A 177 13.01 -7.50 -10.43
C PHE A 177 14.51 -7.80 -10.53
N THR A 178 14.85 -9.09 -10.45
CA THR A 178 16.24 -9.58 -10.53
C THR A 178 16.92 -9.35 -11.88
N ASP A 179 16.16 -9.01 -12.92
CA ASP A 179 16.67 -8.63 -14.24
C ASP A 179 16.83 -7.10 -14.40
N GLY A 180 16.62 -6.33 -13.33
CA GLY A 180 16.78 -4.88 -13.29
C GLY A 180 15.53 -4.08 -13.64
N ARG A 181 14.47 -4.69 -14.19
CA ARG A 181 13.21 -3.99 -14.46
C ARG A 181 12.56 -3.52 -13.17
N CYS A 182 12.02 -2.31 -13.20
CA CYS A 182 11.37 -1.68 -12.05
C CYS A 182 9.96 -1.26 -12.44
N PHE A 183 8.98 -1.74 -11.68
CA PHE A 183 7.58 -1.48 -11.92
C PHE A 183 6.95 -0.84 -10.70
N VAL A 184 6.12 0.18 -10.94
CA VAL A 184 5.34 0.85 -9.90
C VAL A 184 3.87 0.81 -10.27
N ILE A 185 3.05 0.37 -9.33
CA ILE A 185 1.60 0.47 -9.38
C ILE A 185 1.16 1.52 -8.36
N GLU A 186 0.42 2.52 -8.83
CA GLU A 186 -0.29 3.49 -8.00
C GLU A 186 -1.80 3.23 -8.17
N SER A 187 -2.52 3.00 -7.06
CA SER A 187 -3.93 2.59 -7.11
C SER A 187 -4.83 3.40 -6.16
N SER A 188 -6.13 3.32 -6.41
CA SER A 188 -7.17 3.71 -5.44
C SER A 188 -7.52 2.56 -4.48
N ALA A 189 -7.36 1.32 -4.94
CA ALA A 189 -7.67 0.11 -4.19
C ALA A 189 -6.59 -0.22 -3.15
N ASN A 190 -7.04 -0.62 -1.95
CA ASN A 190 -6.15 -1.19 -0.93
C ASN A 190 -5.75 -2.62 -1.30
N LEU A 191 -4.72 -3.14 -0.63
CA LEU A 191 -4.20 -4.49 -0.87
C LEU A 191 -5.02 -5.59 -0.16
N ARG A 192 -6.33 -5.40 -0.12
CA ARG A 192 -7.34 -6.30 0.45
C ARG A 192 -8.58 -6.26 -0.41
N THR A 193 -9.42 -7.28 -0.28
CA THR A 193 -10.70 -7.35 -0.99
C THR A 193 -11.54 -6.09 -0.79
N CYS A 194 -11.91 -5.49 -1.91
CA CYS A 194 -12.90 -4.44 -2.03
C CYS A 194 -13.81 -4.80 -3.20
N ARG A 195 -15.12 -4.57 -3.09
CA ARG A 195 -16.09 -4.81 -4.18
C ARG A 195 -16.41 -3.55 -4.97
N ASN A 196 -15.43 -2.65 -5.05
CA ASN A 196 -15.60 -1.35 -5.65
C ASN A 196 -15.09 -1.34 -7.10
N LEU A 197 -15.54 -0.34 -7.84
CA LEU A 197 -14.85 0.10 -9.05
C LEU A 197 -13.60 0.88 -8.62
N GLU A 198 -12.45 0.46 -9.13
CA GLU A 198 -11.15 1.00 -8.72
C GLU A 198 -10.29 1.25 -9.96
N GLN A 199 -9.26 2.08 -9.81
CA GLN A 199 -8.26 2.32 -10.83
C GLN A 199 -6.85 2.03 -10.32
N PHE A 200 -5.99 1.67 -11.26
CA PHE A 200 -4.55 1.63 -11.02
C PHE A 200 -3.79 2.07 -12.26
N ALA A 201 -2.58 2.60 -12.06
CA ALA A 201 -1.63 2.83 -13.12
C ALA A 201 -0.38 2.00 -12.87
N ILE A 202 0.04 1.18 -13.84
CA ILE A 202 1.32 0.46 -13.79
C ILE A 202 2.32 1.15 -14.73
N THR A 203 3.50 1.45 -14.22
CA THR A 203 4.59 2.10 -14.97
C THR A 203 5.87 1.29 -14.83
N GLN A 204 6.56 1.00 -15.94
CA GLN A 204 7.95 0.55 -15.86
C GLN A 204 8.87 1.78 -15.83
N ASP A 205 9.42 2.12 -14.68
CA ASP A 205 10.36 3.25 -14.54
C ASP A 205 11.21 3.12 -13.28
N ARG A 206 12.53 3.13 -13.47
CA ARG A 206 13.50 3.01 -12.36
C ARG A 206 13.45 4.22 -11.43
N GLY A 207 13.33 5.43 -11.98
CA GLY A 207 13.31 6.66 -11.18
C GLY A 207 12.04 6.78 -10.33
N LEU A 208 10.90 6.29 -10.82
CA LEU A 208 9.66 6.22 -10.07
C LEU A 208 9.74 5.16 -8.97
N PHE A 209 10.35 4.01 -9.23
CA PHE A 209 10.64 3.02 -8.18
C PHE A 209 11.52 3.61 -7.08
N ASP A 210 12.64 4.24 -7.44
CA ASP A 210 13.58 4.82 -6.47
C ASP A 210 12.89 5.95 -5.67
N PHE A 211 12.05 6.77 -6.31
CA PHE A 211 11.22 7.79 -5.64
C PHE A 211 10.32 7.18 -4.56
N HIS A 212 9.57 6.12 -4.88
CA HIS A 212 8.68 5.51 -3.90
C HIS A 212 9.44 4.81 -2.77
N ARG A 213 10.52 4.10 -3.11
CA ARG A 213 11.40 3.46 -2.13
C ARG A 213 11.96 4.49 -1.14
N GLU A 214 12.50 5.60 -1.64
CA GLU A 214 13.22 6.59 -0.82
C GLU A 214 12.34 7.19 0.28
N TRP A 215 11.12 7.62 -0.04
CA TRP A 215 10.26 8.16 1.00
C TRP A 215 9.78 7.09 1.98
N MET A 216 9.54 5.85 1.52
CA MET A 216 9.12 4.75 2.39
C MET A 216 10.21 4.39 3.40
N GLU A 217 11.45 4.26 2.94
CA GLU A 217 12.61 4.00 3.80
C GLU A 217 12.84 5.18 4.77
N SER A 218 12.76 6.44 4.31
CA SER A 218 12.89 7.63 5.16
C SER A 218 11.85 7.67 6.29
N VAL A 219 10.60 7.32 5.97
CA VAL A 219 9.51 7.24 6.95
C VAL A 219 9.80 6.14 7.98
N HIS A 220 10.17 4.94 7.53
CA HIS A 220 10.51 3.84 8.43
C HIS A 220 11.66 4.19 9.37
N GLU A 221 12.75 4.77 8.85
CA GLU A 221 13.89 5.19 9.67
C GLU A 221 13.51 6.21 10.75
N HIS A 222 12.60 7.13 10.44
CA HIS A 222 12.14 8.10 11.43
C HIS A 222 11.27 7.46 12.52
N GLU A 223 10.32 6.60 12.15
CA GLU A 223 9.48 5.90 13.12
C GLU A 223 10.30 4.97 14.02
N ALA A 224 11.28 4.25 13.46
CA ALA A 224 12.20 3.41 14.24
C ALA A 224 13.02 4.22 15.27
N ARG A 225 13.43 5.45 14.91
CA ARG A 225 14.10 6.37 15.85
C ARG A 225 13.18 6.93 16.93
N ARG A 226 11.87 7.02 16.67
CA ARG A 226 10.89 7.43 17.68
C ARG A 226 10.65 6.33 18.70
N THR A 227 10.38 5.10 18.25
CA THR A 227 10.10 3.96 19.14
C THR A 227 11.29 3.57 20.01
N SER A 228 12.53 3.85 19.58
CA SER A 228 13.73 3.59 20.39
C SER A 228 14.03 4.65 21.45
N ARG A 229 13.27 5.76 21.49
CA ARG A 229 13.41 6.85 22.46
C ARG A 229 12.36 6.82 23.58
N ASP A 230 11.31 6.03 23.39
CA ASP A 230 10.23 5.78 24.37
C ASP A 230 10.56 4.54 25.22
#